data_AF-A0A7W3LMX0-F1
#
_entry.id   AF-A0A7W3LMX0-F1
#
_cell.length_a   1.000
_cell.length_b   1.000
_cell.length_c   1.000
_cell.angle_alpha   90.00
_cell.angle_beta   90.00
_cell.angle_gamma   90.00
#
_symmetry.space_group_name_H-M   'P 1'
#
loop_
_entity.id
_entity.type
_entity.pdbx_description
1 polymer ?
#
loop_
_entity_poly.entity_id
_entity_poly.type
_entity_poly.pdbx_seq_one_letter_code
_entity_poly.pdbx_strand_id
1 'polypeptide(L)'
;MDHRSRIRRRLRSLAGLEPFNIPFQAAVWFGGLGLPLTAANATGFALVALVLLEGAAYWAAKLRHLRAPGGPLPFATAFAAARLANPPLLAAGVAFTAWSVVMDPGAGTIPGLAFAVFGVLEHVNYFHTQLMYDTREDVRYLRSKGFRRSHLARDLERRSART
;
A
#
# COMPACT_ATOMS: atom_id res chain seq x y z
N MET A 1 -22.91 -20.09 0.43
CA MET A 1 -22.05 -19.12 -0.30
C MET A 1 -20.69 -19.73 -0.61
N ASP A 2 -20.40 -19.90 -1.90
CA ASP A 2 -19.17 -20.53 -2.41
C ASP A 2 -17.92 -19.68 -2.09
N HIS A 3 -16.79 -20.34 -1.78
CA HIS A 3 -15.54 -19.71 -1.32
C HIS A 3 -15.00 -18.68 -2.34
N ARG A 4 -15.11 -19.00 -3.64
CA ARG A 4 -14.70 -18.10 -4.74
C ARG A 4 -15.50 -16.79 -4.78
N SER A 5 -16.80 -16.83 -4.43
CA SER A 5 -17.67 -15.65 -4.41
C SER A 5 -17.28 -14.65 -3.32
N ARG A 6 -16.84 -15.12 -2.14
CA ARG A 6 -16.37 -14.27 -1.04
C ARG A 6 -15.06 -13.57 -1.39
N ILE A 7 -14.11 -14.30 -1.96
CA ILE A 7 -12.82 -13.74 -2.41
C ILE A 7 -13.05 -12.63 -3.44
N ARG A 8 -13.90 -12.88 -4.44
CA ARG A 8 -14.18 -11.90 -5.51
C ARG A 8 -14.84 -10.62 -4.98
N ARG A 9 -15.74 -10.72 -3.99
CA ARG A 9 -16.38 -9.57 -3.34
C ARG A 9 -15.39 -8.75 -2.52
N ARG A 10 -14.48 -9.42 -1.79
CA ARG A 10 -13.41 -8.75 -1.02
C ARG A 10 -12.44 -8.01 -1.93
N LEU A 11 -11.99 -8.64 -3.02
CA LEU A 11 -11.09 -8.01 -3.99
C LEU A 11 -11.71 -6.79 -4.66
N ARG A 12 -13.02 -6.82 -4.94
CA ARG A 12 -13.75 -5.63 -5.42
C ARG A 12 -13.82 -4.53 -4.38
N SER A 13 -14.01 -4.89 -3.11
CA SER A 13 -14.02 -3.94 -2.00
C SER A 13 -12.68 -3.23 -1.87
N LEU A 14 -11.57 -3.98 -1.91
CA LEU A 14 -10.22 -3.40 -1.84
C LEU A 14 -9.95 -2.50 -3.05
N ALA A 15 -10.18 -3.01 -4.27
CA ALA A 15 -9.94 -2.24 -5.50
C ALA A 15 -10.82 -0.99 -5.66
N GLY A 16 -12.02 -0.95 -5.06
CA GLY A 16 -12.96 0.15 -5.19
C GLY A 16 -12.98 1.14 -4.02
N LEU A 17 -12.77 0.66 -2.80
CA LEU A 17 -12.85 1.50 -1.59
C LEU A 17 -11.54 2.19 -1.27
N GLU A 18 -10.38 1.57 -1.54
CA GLU A 18 -9.06 2.18 -1.28
C GLU A 18 -8.86 3.53 -2.00
N PRO A 19 -9.16 3.68 -3.31
CA PRO A 19 -8.99 4.96 -3.99
C PRO A 19 -10.01 6.02 -3.56
N PHE A 20 -11.19 5.62 -3.08
CA PHE A 20 -12.16 6.54 -2.46
C PHE A 20 -11.76 6.93 -1.03
N ASN A 21 -11.07 6.04 -0.32
CA ASN A 21 -10.58 6.28 1.03
C ASN A 21 -9.53 7.40 1.05
N ILE A 22 -8.74 7.58 -0.01
CA ILE A 22 -7.70 8.63 -0.08
C ILE A 22 -8.29 10.05 0.00
N PRO A 23 -9.20 10.49 -0.90
CA PRO A 23 -9.80 11.82 -0.80
C PRO A 23 -10.66 11.98 0.46
N PHE A 24 -11.30 10.91 0.94
CA PHE A 24 -12.02 10.92 2.21
C PHE A 24 -11.07 11.18 3.39
N GLN A 25 -9.95 10.46 3.47
CA GLN A 25 -8.93 10.66 4.51
C GLN A 25 -8.31 12.06 4.42
N ALA A 26 -8.07 12.58 3.21
CA ALA A 26 -7.60 13.95 3.04
C ALA A 26 -8.60 14.96 3.64
N ALA A 27 -9.90 14.78 3.36
CA ALA A 27 -10.96 15.63 3.91
C ALA A 27 -11.07 15.51 5.44
N VAL A 28 -10.95 14.30 5.99
CA VAL A 28 -10.97 14.08 7.45
C VAL A 28 -9.77 14.74 8.12
N TRP A 29 -8.55 14.50 7.63
CA TRP A 29 -7.33 14.98 8.27
C TRP A 29 -7.16 16.50 8.14
N PHE A 30 -7.22 17.02 6.91
CA PHE A 30 -6.93 18.44 6.63
C PHE A 30 -8.16 19.35 6.76
N GLY A 31 -9.37 18.81 6.61
CA GLY A 31 -10.62 19.55 6.78
C GLY A 31 -11.22 19.36 8.16
N GLY A 32 -11.65 18.14 8.49
CA GLY A 32 -12.42 17.85 9.70
C GLY A 32 -11.62 17.97 11.00
N LEU A 33 -10.40 17.44 11.02
CA LEU A 33 -9.48 17.49 12.16
C LEU A 33 -8.55 18.71 12.13
N GLY A 34 -8.55 19.46 11.02
CA GLY A 34 -7.80 20.71 10.89
C GLY A 34 -6.27 20.53 10.96
N LEU A 35 -5.73 19.39 10.51
CA LEU A 35 -4.28 19.25 10.41
C LEU A 35 -3.69 20.33 9.49
N PRO A 36 -2.61 21.02 9.90
CA PRO A 36 -1.97 22.02 9.06
C PRO A 36 -1.51 21.43 7.73
N LEU A 37 -1.86 22.08 6.62
CA LEU A 37 -1.40 21.71 5.28
C LEU A 37 0.02 22.28 5.03
N THR A 38 1.00 21.74 5.73
CA THR A 38 2.42 22.05 5.55
C THR A 38 3.06 21.16 4.49
N ALA A 39 4.25 21.53 4.02
CA ALA A 39 5.03 20.67 3.12
C ALA A 39 5.32 19.29 3.72
N ALA A 40 5.59 19.21 5.03
CA ALA A 40 5.86 17.94 5.72
C ALA A 40 4.62 17.04 5.76
N ASN A 41 3.47 17.57 6.20
CA ASN A 41 2.22 16.81 6.28
C ASN A 41 1.72 16.39 4.89
N ALA A 42 1.79 17.29 3.90
CA ALA A 42 1.40 17.00 2.53
C ALA A 42 2.31 15.93 1.89
N THR A 43 3.62 16.03 2.08
CA THR A 43 4.58 15.03 1.58
C THR A 43 4.30 13.66 2.17
N GLY A 44 4.18 13.56 3.50
CA GLY A 44 3.89 12.30 4.17
C GLY A 44 2.59 11.66 3.68
N PHE A 45 1.52 12.46 3.60
CA PHE A 45 0.23 12.00 3.10
C PHE A 45 0.29 11.54 1.63
N ALA A 46 1.02 12.27 0.78
CA ALA A 46 1.19 11.90 -0.62
C ALA A 46 1.91 10.55 -0.80
N LEU A 47 2.91 10.24 0.03
CA LEU A 47 3.63 8.97 -0.02
C LEU A 47 2.73 7.78 0.33
N VAL A 48 1.96 7.87 1.42
CA VAL A 48 1.00 6.81 1.75
C VAL A 48 -0.08 6.70 0.68
N ALA A 49 -0.60 7.83 0.18
CA ALA A 49 -1.60 7.82 -0.88
C ALA A 49 -1.09 7.12 -2.15
N LEU A 50 0.15 7.39 -2.56
CA LEU A 50 0.79 6.73 -3.70
C LEU A 50 0.80 5.21 -3.53
N VAL A 51 1.29 4.72 -2.38
CA VAL A 51 1.40 3.27 -2.13
C VAL A 51 0.00 2.62 -2.05
N LEU A 52 -0.99 3.30 -1.47
CA LEU A 52 -2.36 2.80 -1.44
C LEU A 52 -2.99 2.72 -2.84
N LEU A 53 -2.69 3.69 -3.73
CA LEU A 53 -3.14 3.62 -5.13
C LEU A 53 -2.51 2.44 -5.87
N GLU A 54 -1.23 2.15 -5.63
CA GLU A 54 -0.56 0.98 -6.19
C GLU A 54 -1.18 -0.32 -5.67
N GLY A 55 -1.49 -0.40 -4.38
CA GLY A 55 -2.21 -1.52 -3.76
C GLY A 55 -3.59 -1.74 -4.41
N ALA A 56 -4.37 -0.67 -4.55
CA ALA A 56 -5.68 -0.71 -5.21
C ALA A 56 -5.56 -1.16 -6.67
N ALA A 57 -4.58 -0.63 -7.41
CA ALA A 57 -4.30 -1.02 -8.78
C ALA A 57 -3.93 -2.50 -8.88
N TYR A 58 -3.12 -3.02 -7.94
CA TYR A 58 -2.79 -4.44 -7.87
C TYR A 58 -4.05 -5.30 -7.66
N TRP A 59 -4.93 -4.93 -6.73
CA TRP A 59 -6.17 -5.67 -6.50
C TRP A 59 -7.10 -5.65 -7.71
N ALA A 60 -7.17 -4.52 -8.43
CA ALA A 60 -7.90 -4.41 -9.68
C ALA A 60 -7.30 -5.31 -10.78
N ALA A 61 -5.98 -5.33 -10.93
CA ALA A 61 -5.27 -6.20 -11.87
C ALA A 61 -5.49 -7.68 -11.54
N LYS A 62 -5.44 -8.04 -10.26
CA LYS A 62 -5.70 -9.40 -9.77
C LYS A 62 -7.14 -9.84 -10.04
N LEU A 63 -8.11 -8.95 -9.83
CA LEU A 63 -9.51 -9.23 -10.13
C LEU A 63 -9.73 -9.45 -11.64
N ARG A 64 -9.02 -8.74 -12.51
CA ARG A 64 -9.03 -8.96 -13.96
C ARG A 64 -8.43 -10.32 -14.32
N HIS A 65 -7.27 -10.64 -13.75
CA HIS A 65 -6.61 -11.93 -13.96
C HIS A 65 -7.48 -13.12 -13.54
N LEU A 66 -8.22 -13.02 -12.44
CA LEU A 66 -9.17 -14.07 -12.00
C LEU A 66 -10.36 -14.27 -12.95
N ARG A 67 -10.69 -13.31 -13.82
CA ARG A 67 -11.79 -13.43 -14.81
C ARG A 67 -11.33 -14.08 -16.11
N ALA A 68 -10.03 -14.05 -16.42
CA ALA A 68 -9.43 -14.68 -17.59
C ALA A 68 -8.16 -15.45 -17.18
N PRO A 69 -8.31 -16.62 -16.53
CA PRO A 69 -7.18 -17.41 -16.07
C PRO A 69 -6.33 -17.87 -17.27
N GLY A 70 -5.00 -17.67 -17.20
CA GLY A 70 -4.06 -18.16 -18.22
C GLY A 70 -3.11 -17.10 -18.79
N GLY A 71 -3.46 -15.82 -18.72
CA GLY A 71 -2.59 -14.70 -19.14
C GLY A 71 -1.71 -14.14 -18.02
N PRO A 72 -0.66 -13.35 -18.33
CA PRO A 72 0.15 -12.68 -17.30
C PRO A 72 -0.67 -11.69 -16.46
N LEU A 73 -0.18 -11.34 -15.26
CA LEU A 73 -0.81 -10.30 -14.44
C LEU A 73 -0.79 -8.96 -15.21
N PRO A 74 -1.94 -8.28 -15.39
CA PRO A 74 -1.97 -6.96 -16.02
C PRO A 74 -1.05 -5.97 -15.28
N PHE A 75 -0.35 -5.12 -16.04
CA PHE A 75 0.55 -4.08 -15.49
C PHE A 75 1.74 -4.60 -14.66
N ALA A 76 2.11 -5.87 -14.78
CA ALA A 76 3.23 -6.44 -14.04
C ALA A 76 4.56 -5.69 -14.23
N THR A 77 4.81 -5.10 -15.41
CA THR A 77 6.00 -4.24 -15.63
C THR A 77 5.95 -2.94 -14.82
N ALA A 78 4.77 -2.30 -14.75
CA ALA A 78 4.58 -1.10 -13.94
C ALA A 78 4.78 -1.39 -12.45
N PHE A 79 4.26 -2.52 -11.95
CA PHE A 79 4.51 -2.93 -10.56
C PHE A 79 5.99 -3.26 -10.31
N ALA A 80 6.70 -3.85 -11.27
CA ALA A 80 8.13 -4.08 -11.13
C ALA A 80 8.92 -2.75 -11.09
N ALA A 81 8.54 -1.77 -11.90
CA ALA A 81 9.12 -0.44 -11.87
C ALA A 81 8.82 0.28 -10.55
N ALA A 82 7.57 0.24 -10.07
CA ALA A 82 7.18 0.80 -8.77
C ALA A 82 7.97 0.18 -7.61
N ARG A 83 8.18 -1.15 -7.63
CA ARG A 83 9.04 -1.84 -6.65
C ARG A 83 10.46 -1.28 -6.57
N LEU A 84 11.00 -0.81 -7.69
CA LEU A 84 12.35 -0.26 -7.76
C LEU A 84 12.38 1.26 -7.46
N ALA A 85 11.36 1.99 -7.90
CA ALA A 85 11.28 3.45 -7.77
C ALA A 85 10.83 3.90 -6.38
N ASN A 86 10.00 3.12 -5.69
CA ASN A 86 9.44 3.51 -4.40
C ASN A 86 10.47 3.57 -3.26
N PRO A 87 11.44 2.65 -3.12
CA PRO A 87 12.42 2.74 -2.04
C PRO A 87 13.18 4.08 -1.99
N PRO A 88 13.80 4.60 -3.09
CA PRO A 88 14.47 5.90 -3.03
C PRO A 88 13.49 7.05 -2.80
N LEU A 89 12.28 7.00 -3.37
CA LEU A 89 11.25 8.03 -3.17
C LEU A 89 10.78 8.09 -1.71
N LEU A 90 10.49 6.94 -1.11
CA LEU A 90 10.07 6.81 0.28
C LEU A 90 11.21 7.20 1.23
N ALA A 91 12.45 6.80 0.94
CA ALA A 91 13.61 7.19 1.73
C ALA A 91 13.82 8.71 1.74
N ALA A 92 13.72 9.36 0.57
CA ALA A 92 13.81 10.82 0.48
C ALA A 92 12.68 11.52 1.24
N GLY A 93 11.45 11.01 1.11
CA GLY A 93 10.29 11.55 1.81
C GLY A 93 10.34 11.39 3.34
N VAL A 94 10.80 10.24 3.83
CA VAL A 94 11.04 10.01 5.26
C VAL A 94 12.16 10.91 5.78
N ALA A 95 13.27 11.04 5.04
CA ALA A 95 14.35 11.93 5.43
C ALA A 95 13.89 13.39 5.52
N PHE A 96 13.12 13.86 4.53
CA PHE A 96 12.56 15.22 4.51
C PHE A 96 11.58 15.47 5.67
N THR A 97 10.66 14.54 5.92
CA THR A 97 9.68 14.69 7.02
C THR A 97 10.34 14.57 8.39
N ALA A 98 11.32 13.69 8.57
CA ALA A 98 12.11 13.58 9.79
C ALA A 98 12.92 14.85 10.06
N TRP A 99 13.59 15.38 9.03
CA TRP A 99 14.29 16.65 9.11
C TRP A 99 13.38 17.80 9.53
N SER A 100 12.16 17.85 8.96
CA SER A 100 11.16 18.87 9.29
C SER A 100 10.73 18.77 10.76
N VAL A 101 10.56 17.55 11.29
CA VAL A 101 10.27 17.33 12.73
C VAL A 101 11.42 17.77 13.63
N VAL A 102 12.67 17.53 13.23
CA VAL A 102 13.85 17.99 13.99
C VAL A 102 13.90 19.52 14.05
N MET A 103 13.55 20.19 12.95
CA MET A 103 13.60 21.65 12.85
C MET A 103 12.46 22.36 13.56
N ASP A 104 11.24 21.83 13.47
CA ASP A 104 10.04 22.44 14.06
C ASP A 104 9.05 21.35 14.48
N PRO A 105 9.25 20.71 15.65
CA PRO A 105 8.41 19.62 16.10
C PRO A 105 7.01 20.13 16.47
N GLY A 106 5.97 19.63 15.80
CA GLY A 106 4.61 19.98 16.14
C GLY A 106 3.57 19.38 15.19
N ALA A 107 2.33 19.87 15.29
CA ALA A 107 1.21 19.44 14.46
C ALA A 107 1.46 19.68 12.95
N GLY A 108 2.36 20.60 12.60
CA GLY A 108 2.79 20.86 11.23
C GLY A 108 3.79 19.86 10.66
N THR A 109 4.37 18.96 11.45
CA THR A 109 5.51 18.12 11.00
C THR A 109 5.39 16.67 11.44
N ILE A 110 4.96 16.42 12.68
CA ILE A 110 4.86 15.08 13.27
C ILE A 110 3.89 14.17 12.48
N PRO A 111 2.67 14.61 12.11
CA PRO A 111 1.76 13.79 11.32
C PRO A 111 2.33 13.40 9.96
N GLY A 112 3.05 14.32 9.29
CA GLY A 112 3.73 14.05 8.03
C GLY A 112 4.75 12.92 8.14
N LEU A 113 5.58 12.93 9.19
CA LEU A 113 6.49 11.82 9.44
C LEU A 113 5.74 10.50 9.71
N ALA A 114 4.67 10.54 10.50
CA ALA A 114 3.85 9.36 10.77
C ALA A 114 3.24 8.78 9.48
N PHE A 115 2.71 9.63 8.58
CA PHE A 115 2.22 9.19 7.27
C PHE A 115 3.33 8.63 6.38
N ALA A 116 4.51 9.26 6.36
CA ALA A 116 5.65 8.77 5.57
C ALA A 116 6.11 7.38 6.04
N VAL A 117 6.24 7.18 7.35
CA VAL A 117 6.57 5.87 7.95
C VAL A 117 5.48 4.84 7.64
N PHE A 118 4.21 5.24 7.75
CA PHE A 118 3.10 4.35 7.39
C PHE A 118 3.12 3.97 5.90
N GLY A 119 3.47 4.90 5.01
CA GLY A 119 3.70 4.62 3.58
C GLY A 119 4.81 3.59 3.34
N VAL A 120 5.90 3.63 4.12
CA VAL A 120 6.96 2.59 4.08
C VAL A 120 6.41 1.23 4.51
N LEU A 121 5.63 1.19 5.60
CA LEU A 121 5.02 -0.06 6.07
C LEU A 121 4.08 -0.64 5.01
N GLU A 122 3.27 0.20 4.37
CA GLU A 122 2.41 -0.24 3.26
C GLU A 122 3.23 -0.72 2.06
N HIS A 123 4.36 -0.07 1.75
CA HIS A 123 5.21 -0.51 0.64
C HIS A 123 5.79 -1.90 0.92
N VAL A 124 6.28 -2.13 2.14
CA VAL A 124 6.74 -3.45 2.58
C VAL A 124 5.59 -4.45 2.51
N ASN A 125 4.41 -4.08 3.00
CA ASN A 125 3.19 -4.90 2.99
C ASN A 125 2.83 -5.39 1.59
N TYR A 126 2.88 -4.50 0.60
CA TYR A 126 2.50 -4.79 -0.77
C TYR A 126 3.61 -5.44 -1.59
N PHE A 127 4.87 -5.01 -1.47
CA PHE A 127 5.94 -5.43 -2.39
C PHE A 127 6.89 -6.49 -1.86
N HIS A 128 6.89 -6.75 -0.54
CA HIS A 128 7.86 -7.65 0.09
C HIS A 128 7.20 -8.69 0.99
N THR A 129 6.62 -8.24 2.10
CA THR A 129 6.20 -9.09 3.22
C THR A 129 4.80 -8.72 3.60
N GLN A 130 3.88 -9.68 3.64
CA GLN A 130 2.52 -9.43 4.11
C GLN A 130 2.56 -9.10 5.61
N LEU A 131 2.20 -7.86 5.95
CA LEU A 131 2.12 -7.36 7.33
C LEU A 131 0.67 -7.37 7.84
N MET A 132 -0.30 -7.10 6.97
CA MET A 132 -1.73 -7.18 7.32
C MET A 132 -2.28 -8.60 7.15
N TYR A 133 -2.62 -9.23 8.28
CA TYR A 133 -3.27 -10.54 8.37
C TYR A 133 -4.72 -10.34 8.85
N ASP A 134 -5.64 -10.15 7.91
CA ASP A 134 -7.04 -9.81 8.23
C ASP A 134 -7.92 -11.01 8.64
N THR A 135 -7.44 -12.24 8.49
CA THR A 135 -8.24 -13.45 8.77
C THR A 135 -7.68 -14.27 9.92
N ARG A 136 -8.54 -15.02 10.61
CA ARG A 136 -8.11 -15.91 11.72
C ARG A 136 -7.16 -16.98 11.22
N GLU A 137 -7.31 -17.41 9.98
CA GLU A 137 -6.44 -18.33 9.27
C GLU A 137 -5.08 -17.70 8.97
N ASP A 138 -5.07 -16.44 8.51
CA ASP A 138 -3.86 -15.65 8.28
C ASP A 138 -3.07 -15.43 9.58
N VAL A 139 -3.74 -15.09 10.68
CA VAL A 139 -3.11 -14.93 12.01
C VAL A 139 -2.58 -16.27 12.54
N ARG A 140 -3.31 -17.38 12.33
CA ARG A 140 -2.87 -18.72 12.72
C ARG A 140 -1.64 -19.17 11.91
N TYR A 141 -1.58 -18.80 10.64
CA TYR A 141 -0.41 -19.01 9.80
C TYR A 141 0.78 -18.20 10.31
N LEU A 142 0.60 -16.90 10.60
CA LEU A 142 1.66 -16.05 11.15
C LEU A 142 2.26 -16.64 12.44
N ARG A 143 1.39 -17.11 13.35
CA ARG A 143 1.81 -17.70 14.64
C ARG A 143 2.56 -19.03 14.50
N SER A 144 2.34 -19.78 13.43
CA SER A 144 2.93 -21.11 13.24
C SER A 144 4.11 -21.14 12.27
N LYS A 145 4.15 -20.21 11.29
CA LYS A 145 5.11 -20.24 10.17
C LYS A 145 5.84 -18.90 9.97
N GLY A 146 5.50 -17.86 10.72
CA GLY A 146 6.10 -16.53 10.59
C GLY A 146 5.60 -15.74 9.39
N PHE A 147 6.36 -14.72 9.01
CA PHE A 147 5.99 -13.77 7.95
C PHE A 147 5.96 -14.43 6.56
N ARG A 148 4.91 -14.10 5.78
CA ARG A 148 4.75 -14.56 4.40
C ARG A 148 5.19 -13.48 3.41
N ARG A 149 5.73 -13.88 2.25
CA ARG A 149 5.85 -12.96 1.10
C ARG A 149 4.49 -12.43 0.66
N SER A 150 4.46 -11.15 0.30
CA SER A 150 3.25 -10.48 -0.16
C SER A 150 2.69 -11.14 -1.43
N HIS A 151 1.40 -10.92 -1.69
CA HIS A 151 0.77 -11.49 -2.87
C HIS A 151 1.40 -10.98 -4.18
N LEU A 152 1.71 -9.69 -4.27
CA LEU A 152 2.34 -9.09 -5.45
C LEU A 152 3.78 -9.59 -5.64
N ALA A 153 4.57 -9.71 -4.57
CA ALA A 153 5.93 -10.26 -4.65
C ALA A 153 5.94 -11.66 -5.28
N ARG A 154 5.03 -12.52 -4.82
CA ARG A 154 4.90 -13.90 -5.34
C ARG A 154 4.42 -13.93 -6.79
N ASP A 155 3.55 -13.00 -7.19
CA ASP A 155 3.06 -12.92 -8.56
C ASP A 155 4.16 -12.42 -9.52
N LEU A 156 5.02 -11.50 -9.07
CA LEU A 156 6.19 -11.02 -9.83
C LEU A 156 7.25 -12.12 -10.00
N GLU A 157 7.56 -12.88 -8.95
CA GLU A 157 8.55 -13.98 -9.00
C GLU A 157 8.15 -15.10 -9.95
N ARG A 158 6.85 -15.47 -9.99
CA ARG A 158 6.34 -16.47 -10.94
C ARG A 158 6.52 -16.05 -12.39
N ARG A 159 6.57 -14.75 -12.67
CA ARG A 159 6.87 -14.24 -14.01
C ARG A 159 8.35 -14.34 -14.33
N SER A 160 9.22 -13.90 -13.42
CA SER A 160 10.68 -13.98 -13.60
C SER A 160 11.17 -15.42 -13.85
N ALA A 161 10.48 -16.43 -13.30
CA ALA A 161 10.80 -17.84 -13.53
C ALA A 161 10.26 -18.42 -14.86
N ARG A 162 9.47 -17.65 -15.64
CA ARG A 162 8.87 -18.08 -16.92
C ARG A 162 9.44 -17.34 -18.15
N THR A 163 10.29 -16.35 -17.91
CA THR A 163 11.12 -15.66 -18.92
C THR A 163 12.51 -16.25 -18.89
#